data_AF-A0A6G7J909-F1
#
_entry.id   AF-A0A6G7J909-F1
#
_cell.length_a   1.000
_cell.length_b   1.000
_cell.length_c   1.000
_cell.angle_alpha   90.00
_cell.angle_beta   90.00
_cell.angle_gamma   90.00
#
_symmetry.space_group_name_H-M   'P 1'
#
loop_
_entity.id
_entity.type
_entity.pdbx_description
1 polymer ?
#
loop_
_entity_poly.entity_id
_entity_poly.type
_entity_poly.pdbx_seq_one_letter_code
_entity_poly.pdbx_strand_id
1 'polypeptide(L)' 'MFPLNRENATLENGRFKFKLFFDDNNEQNLYAEFYLNPDLKNGTVELNEKDEEYRQNIVKLLSEK' A
#
# COMPACT_ATOMS: atom_id res chain seq x y z
N MET A 1 13.85 10.18 -8.83
CA MET A 1 12.99 9.05 -8.42
C MET A 1 13.08 8.01 -9.52
N PHE A 2 13.65 6.83 -9.24
CA PHE A 2 13.91 5.81 -10.26
C PHE A 2 12.78 4.76 -10.27
N PRO A 3 12.34 4.28 -11.44
CA PRO A 3 11.33 3.22 -11.52
C PRO A 3 11.95 1.86 -11.14
N LEU A 4 11.19 1.06 -10.39
CA LEU A 4 11.60 -0.18 -9.69
C LEU A 4 12.12 -1.31 -10.60
N ASN A 5 11.99 -1.18 -11.91
CA ASN A 5 12.27 -2.20 -12.92
C ASN A 5 13.60 -1.99 -13.67
N ARG A 6 14.44 -1.05 -13.21
CA ARG A 6 15.73 -0.76 -13.87
C ARG A 6 16.93 -1.48 -13.26
N GLU A 7 16.84 -1.89 -12.00
CA GLU A 7 17.89 -2.58 -11.26
C GLU A 7 17.28 -3.70 -10.42
N ASN A 8 18.00 -4.82 -10.28
CA ASN A 8 17.59 -5.90 -9.39
C ASN A 8 17.62 -5.37 -7.95
N ALA A 9 16.45 -5.24 -7.33
CA ALA A 9 16.36 -4.87 -5.92
C ALA A 9 16.80 -6.06 -5.06
N THR A 10 17.81 -5.87 -4.21
CA THR A 10 18.14 -6.83 -3.16
C THR A 10 17.06 -6.75 -2.08
N LEU A 11 16.01 -7.56 -2.25
CA LEU A 11 14.81 -7.55 -1.41
C LEU A 11 15.08 -8.08 0.02
N GLU A 12 16.13 -8.88 0.20
CA GLU A 12 16.39 -9.69 1.40
C GLU A 12 16.66 -8.90 2.68
N ASN A 13 17.01 -7.60 2.58
CA ASN A 13 17.41 -6.78 3.73
C ASN A 13 16.64 -5.46 3.88
N GLY A 14 15.60 -5.24 3.05
CA GLY A 14 14.93 -3.95 2.97
C GLY A 14 13.61 -3.88 3.74
N ARG A 15 13.38 -2.72 4.36
CA ARG A 15 12.03 -2.24 4.71
C ARG A 15 11.57 -1.36 3.56
N PHE A 16 10.47 -1.74 2.92
CA PHE A 16 9.95 -1.02 1.76
C PHE A 16 8.71 -0.24 2.15
N LYS A 17 8.39 0.80 1.37
CA LYS A 17 7.17 1.60 1.54
C LYS A 17 6.57 1.86 0.17
N PHE A 18 5.44 1.24 -0.11
CA PHE A 18 4.71 1.40 -1.36
C PHE A 18 3.48 2.25 -1.10
N LYS A 19 3.30 3.30 -1.91
CA LYS A 19 2.06 4.06 -1.93
C LYS A 19 1.09 3.38 -2.88
N LEU A 20 -0.09 3.04 -2.37
CA LEU A 20 -1.16 2.39 -3.11
C LEU A 20 -2.33 3.36 -3.27
N PHE A 21 -3.00 3.25 -4.41
CA PHE A 21 -4.20 4.01 -4.77
C PHE A 21 -5.29 2.98 -5.07
N PHE A 22 -6.43 3.10 -4.43
CA PHE A 22 -7.62 2.30 -4.70
C PHE A 22 -8.72 3.19 -5.26
N ASP A 23 -9.49 2.65 -6.20
CA ASP A 23 -10.54 3.38 -6.91
C ASP A 23 -10.06 4.76 -7.41
N ASP A 24 -8.91 4.80 -8.11
CA ASP A 24 -8.22 6.04 -8.51
C ASP A 24 -9.07 6.93 -9.43
N ASN A 25 -9.97 6.31 -10.22
CA ASN A 25 -10.97 7.02 -11.03
C ASN A 25 -12.23 7.40 -10.23
N ASN A 26 -12.31 7.00 -8.95
CA ASN A 26 -13.42 7.18 -8.03
C ASN A 26 -14.78 6.71 -8.60
N GLU A 27 -14.79 5.59 -9.31
CA GLU A 27 -15.99 5.01 -9.96
C GLU A 27 -16.95 4.41 -8.94
N GLN A 28 -16.43 3.93 -7.80
CA GLN A 28 -17.19 3.29 -6.74
C GLN A 28 -17.40 4.20 -5.51
N ASN A 29 -16.89 5.44 -5.58
CA ASN A 29 -16.85 6.38 -4.46
C ASN A 29 -16.11 5.79 -3.23
N LEU A 30 -15.07 5.01 -3.49
CA LEU A 30 -14.25 4.32 -2.49
C LEU A 30 -12.79 4.73 -2.56
N TYR A 31 -12.46 5.87 -3.20
CA TYR A 31 -11.09 6.34 -3.31
C TYR A 31 -10.35 6.27 -1.96
N ALA A 32 -9.18 5.63 -1.97
CA ALA A 32 -8.36 5.50 -0.78
C ALA A 32 -6.87 5.44 -1.13
N GLU A 33 -6.07 6.13 -0.33
CA GLU A 33 -4.62 6.03 -0.37
C GLU A 33 -4.10 5.38 0.91
N PHE A 34 -3.24 4.37 0.77
CA PHE A 34 -2.59 3.72 1.89
C PHE A 34 -1.19 3.24 1.53
N TYR A 35 -0.41 2.95 2.56
CA TYR A 35 0.95 2.48 2.44
C TYR A 35 1.03 0.99 2.78
N LEU A 36 1.63 0.22 1.89
CA LEU A 36 2.07 -1.15 2.16
C LEU A 36 3.56 -1.11 2.53
N ASN A 37 3.88 -1.52 3.76
CA ASN A 37 5.24 -1.50 4.26
C ASN A 37 5.71 -2.92 4.62
N PRO A 38 6.18 -3.72 3.65
CA PRO A 38 6.75 -5.01 3.94
C PRO A 38 8.16 -4.84 4.53
N ASP A 39 8.40 -5.54 5.62
CA ASP A 39 9.71 -5.79 6.20
C ASP A 39 10.09 -7.25 5.90
N LEU A 40 10.82 -7.44 4.79
CA LEU A 40 11.15 -8.78 4.32
C LEU A 40 12.18 -9.47 5.21
N LYS A 41 12.96 -8.69 5.97
CA LYS A 41 13.92 -9.21 6.96
C LYS A 41 13.20 -9.81 8.16
N ASN A 42 12.17 -9.14 8.66
CA ASN A 42 11.41 -9.57 9.84
C ASN A 42 10.18 -10.41 9.49
N GLY A 43 9.83 -10.54 8.20
CA GLY A 43 8.66 -11.29 7.75
C GLY A 43 7.33 -10.63 8.12
N THR A 44 7.32 -9.31 8.31
CA THR A 44 6.12 -8.56 8.71
C THR A 44 5.62 -7.69 7.56
N VAL A 45 4.31 -7.53 7.48
CA VAL A 45 3.67 -6.62 6.52
C VAL A 45 2.76 -5.67 7.29
N GLU A 46 3.00 -4.38 7.14
CA GLU A 46 2.16 -3.33 7.71
C GLU A 46 1.34 -2.68 6.61
N LEU A 47 0.07 -2.38 6.92
CA LEU A 47 -0.82 -1.60 6.07
C LEU A 47 -1.25 -0.37 6.86
N ASN A 48 -0.84 0.81 6.39
CA ASN A 48 -1.09 2.08 7.06
C ASN A 48 -1.92 2.98 6.16
N GLU A 49 -3.06 3.45 6.64
CA GLU A 49 -3.78 4.54 5.97
C GLU A 49 -2.86 5.75 5.78
N LYS A 50 -2.97 6.45 4.64
CA LYS A 50 -2.21 7.68 4.42
C LYS A 50 -2.77 8.82 5.27
N ASP A 51 -4.09 8.94 5.28
CA ASP A 51 -4.87 9.96 5.97
C ASP A 51 -6.09 9.29 6.62
N GLU A 52 -6.55 9.77 7.78
CA GLU A 52 -7.66 9.17 8.54
C GLU A 52 -8.98 9.14 7.77
N GLU A 53 -9.17 10.07 6.82
CA GLU A 53 -10.35 10.11 5.94
C GLU A 53 -10.52 8.83 5.11
N TYR A 54 -9.44 8.14 4.77
CA TYR A 54 -9.48 6.91 3.98
C TYR A 54 -9.83 5.67 4.81
N ARG A 55 -9.84 5.75 6.15
CA ARG A 55 -10.03 4.58 7.02
C ARG A 55 -11.29 3.79 6.70
N GLN A 56 -12.41 4.47 6.51
CA GLN A 56 -13.69 3.82 6.22
C GLN A 56 -13.67 3.08 4.88
N ASN A 57 -13.06 3.68 3.85
CA ASN A 57 -12.93 3.05 2.53
C ASN A 57 -11.98 1.86 2.59
N ILE A 58 -10.87 1.96 3.33
CA ILE A 58 -9.93 0.85 3.53
C ILE A 58 -10.60 -0.31 4.28
N VAL A 59 -11.35 -0.04 5.36
CA VAL A 59 -12.07 -1.08 6.10
C VAL A 59 -13.09 -1.78 5.21
N LYS A 60 -13.86 -1.03 4.40
CA LYS A 60 -14.81 -1.61 3.44
C LYS A 60 -14.11 -2.52 2.45
N LEU A 61 -13.07 -2.01 1.78
CA LEU A 61 -12.25 -2.75 0.83
C LEU A 61 -11.76 -4.10 1.38
N LEU A 62 -11.23 -4.08 2.61
CA LEU A 62 -10.65 -5.29 3.23
C LEU A 62 -11.69 -6.21 3.88
N SER A 63 -12.95 -5.79 3.96
CA SER A 63 -14.05 -6.57 4.55
C SER A 63 -14.96 -7.22 3.50
N GLU A 64 -14.77 -6.91 2.21
CA GLU A 64 -15.48 -7.58 1.12
C GLU A 64 -15.06 -9.06 1.03
N LYS A 65 -16.05 -9.95 0.91
CA LYS A 65 -15.89 -11.41 0.90
C LYS A 65 -15.92 -11.97 -0.51
#